data_AF-A0A2D8ERK2-F1
#
_entry.id   AF-A0A2D8ERK2-F1
#
_cell.length_a   1.000
_cell.length_b   1.000
_cell.length_c   1.000
_cell.angle_alpha   90.00
_cell.angle_beta   90.00
_cell.angle_gamma   90.00
#
_symmetry.space_group_name_H-M   'P 1'
#
loop_
_entity.id
_entity.type
_entity.pdbx_description
1 polymer ?
#
loop_
_entity_poly.entity_id
_entity_poly.type
_entity_poly.pdbx_seq_one_letter_code
_entity_poly.pdbx_strand_id
1 'polypeptide(L)'
;MISETACTLESWIDEYIIALQSNSNITRKNVKTLITANRVKPREAKKIAEHFQRLLDEVTSVVSNTADEDLAEGWSYLTSTKIKRLQGYLETIVEEFRIKGTVTRRRKRISPEMMVKSVKYLKTDKVFGESVDPSKIIKAKAVLLFNTKQRKVAYYESKTGFTVKGTTLQNVTGGVVKSCGRKNAEWINLLRGCIASRLVREINTLPSKEQPLTGRINKDTLILRVIS
;
A
#
# COMPACT_ATOMS: atom_id res chain seq x y z
N MET A 1 31.41 -17.86 -2.59
CA MET A 1 31.80 -17.08 -3.79
C MET A 1 31.40 -15.65 -3.57
N ILE A 2 32.41 -14.80 -3.38
CA ILE A 2 32.29 -13.35 -3.41
C ILE A 2 31.91 -12.99 -4.86
N SER A 3 30.89 -12.14 -5.04
CA SER A 3 30.45 -11.72 -6.37
C SER A 3 31.52 -10.82 -7.00
N GLU A 4 31.69 -10.86 -8.32
CA GLU A 4 32.50 -9.91 -9.10
C GLU A 4 32.19 -8.44 -8.73
N THR A 5 30.93 -8.16 -8.39
CA THR A 5 30.48 -6.84 -7.93
C THR A 5 31.10 -6.46 -6.58
N ALA A 6 31.23 -7.42 -5.67
CA ALA A 6 31.84 -7.19 -4.37
C ALA A 6 33.35 -6.97 -4.49
N CYS A 7 34.05 -7.74 -5.33
CA CYS A 7 35.47 -7.51 -5.62
C CYS A 7 35.71 -6.11 -6.22
N THR A 8 34.86 -5.69 -7.16
CA THR A 8 34.95 -4.34 -7.74
C THR A 8 34.76 -3.25 -6.70
N LEU A 9 33.83 -3.45 -5.75
CA LEU A 9 33.61 -2.50 -4.65
C LEU A 9 34.78 -2.46 -3.65
N GLU A 10 35.38 -3.61 -3.33
CA GLU A 10 36.59 -3.67 -2.51
C GLU A 10 37.70 -2.84 -3.16
N SER A 11 37.95 -3.05 -4.46
CA SER A 11 38.94 -2.24 -5.18
C SER A 11 38.62 -0.74 -5.16
N TRP A 12 37.34 -0.35 -5.26
CA TRP A 12 36.95 1.06 -5.18
C TRP A 12 37.15 1.66 -3.79
N ILE A 13 36.92 0.87 -2.72
CA ILE A 13 37.16 1.29 -1.35
C ILE A 13 38.66 1.44 -1.11
N ASP A 14 39.47 0.49 -1.56
CA ASP A 14 40.94 0.52 -1.41
C ASP A 14 41.54 1.73 -2.12
N GLU A 15 41.15 1.96 -3.39
CA GLU A 15 41.56 3.16 -4.13
C GLU A 15 41.15 4.46 -3.41
N TYR A 16 39.96 4.48 -2.81
CA TYR A 16 39.48 5.64 -2.07
C TYR A 16 40.26 5.86 -0.76
N ILE A 17 40.64 4.79 -0.06
CA ILE A 17 41.50 4.86 1.14
C ILE A 17 42.89 5.38 0.78
N ILE A 18 43.51 4.87 -0.29
CA ILE A 18 44.82 5.34 -0.79
C ILE A 18 44.76 6.83 -1.16
N ALA A 19 43.67 7.24 -1.79
CA ALA A 19 43.48 8.64 -2.14
C ALA A 19 43.33 9.55 -0.92
N LEU A 20 42.61 9.08 0.11
CA LEU A 20 42.52 9.78 1.39
C LEU A 20 43.88 9.90 2.08
N GLN A 21 44.73 8.86 2.04
CA GLN A 21 46.09 8.92 2.59
C GLN A 21 46.95 9.99 1.88
N SER A 22 46.98 9.94 0.54
CA SER A 22 47.79 10.82 -0.32
C SER A 22 47.26 12.25 -0.48
N ASN A 23 46.11 12.58 0.12
CA ASN A 23 45.37 13.84 -0.11
C ASN A 23 45.09 14.11 -1.59
N SER A 24 44.97 13.07 -2.40
CA SER A 24 44.65 13.22 -3.81
C SER A 24 43.16 13.50 -4.01
N ASN A 25 42.84 14.25 -5.06
CA ASN A 25 41.46 14.56 -5.43
C ASN A 25 40.83 13.33 -6.10
N ILE A 26 40.14 12.51 -5.32
CA ILE A 26 39.33 11.41 -5.85
C ILE A 26 37.83 11.70 -5.71
N THR A 27 37.08 11.39 -6.74
CA THR A 27 35.62 11.45 -6.73
C THR A 27 35.05 10.10 -6.31
N ARG A 28 34.05 10.10 -5.43
CA ARG A 28 33.35 8.87 -5.02
C ARG A 28 32.72 8.22 -6.25
N LYS A 29 33.13 6.99 -6.55
CA LYS A 29 32.55 6.22 -7.66
C LYS A 29 31.09 5.91 -7.36
N ASN A 30 30.23 6.07 -8.37
CA ASN A 30 28.78 5.94 -8.21
C ASN A 30 28.37 4.48 -8.08
N VAL A 31 27.78 4.12 -6.94
CA VAL A 31 27.38 2.73 -6.64
C VAL A 31 26.16 2.29 -7.46
N LYS A 32 25.25 3.22 -7.80
CA LYS A 32 24.04 2.91 -8.59
C LYS A 32 24.37 2.45 -10.00
N THR A 33 25.40 3.03 -10.61
CA THR A 33 25.83 2.64 -11.96
C THR A 33 26.38 1.22 -11.95
N LEU A 34 27.15 0.84 -10.92
CA LEU A 34 27.65 -0.52 -10.74
C LEU A 34 26.53 -1.55 -10.56
N ILE A 35 25.56 -1.26 -9.68
CA ILE A 35 24.40 -2.13 -9.45
C ILE A 35 23.63 -2.41 -10.75
N THR A 36 23.52 -1.38 -11.59
CA THR A 36 22.80 -1.45 -12.87
C THR A 36 23.62 -2.19 -13.93
N ALA A 37 24.92 -1.88 -14.06
CA ALA A 37 25.83 -2.49 -15.02
C ALA A 37 25.95 -4.01 -14.80
N ASN A 38 26.16 -4.44 -13.55
CA ASN A 38 26.36 -5.85 -13.21
C ASN A 38 25.03 -6.62 -13.05
N ARG A 39 23.89 -5.96 -13.28
CA ARG A 39 22.54 -6.57 -13.16
C ARG A 39 22.34 -7.32 -11.83
N VAL A 40 22.81 -6.73 -10.73
CA VAL A 40 22.87 -7.37 -9.42
C VAL A 40 21.49 -7.84 -8.97
N LYS A 41 21.38 -9.11 -8.56
CA LYS A 41 20.11 -9.68 -8.08
C LYS A 41 19.84 -9.27 -6.63
N PRO A 42 18.57 -9.15 -6.18
CA PRO A 42 18.27 -8.74 -4.80
C PRO A 42 18.93 -9.60 -3.71
N ARG A 43 18.99 -10.93 -3.92
CA ARG A 43 19.65 -11.85 -2.98
C ARG A 43 21.16 -11.58 -2.87
N GLU A 44 21.78 -11.26 -3.98
CA GLU A 44 23.19 -10.93 -4.07
C GLU A 44 23.46 -9.56 -3.44
N ALA A 45 22.65 -8.55 -3.77
CA ALA A 45 22.72 -7.23 -3.17
C ALA A 45 22.61 -7.27 -1.64
N LYS A 46 21.75 -8.13 -1.08
CA LYS A 46 21.64 -8.33 0.37
C LYS A 46 22.95 -8.85 0.99
N LYS A 47 23.59 -9.84 0.36
CA LYS A 47 24.89 -10.37 0.83
C LYS A 47 25.99 -9.33 0.74
N ILE A 48 26.00 -8.53 -0.33
CA ILE A 48 26.96 -7.44 -0.52
C ILE A 48 26.77 -6.37 0.57
N ALA A 49 25.52 -5.98 0.86
CA ALA A 49 25.22 -5.06 1.94
C ALA A 49 25.69 -5.60 3.30
N GLU A 50 25.43 -6.87 3.61
CA GLU A 50 25.89 -7.51 4.87
C GLU A 50 27.42 -7.57 4.99
N HIS A 51 28.13 -7.78 3.87
CA HIS A 51 29.60 -7.79 3.86
C HIS A 51 30.17 -6.41 4.20
N PHE A 52 29.73 -5.37 3.50
CA PHE A 52 30.21 -4.00 3.74
C PHE A 52 29.64 -3.36 5.00
N GLN A 53 28.55 -3.90 5.56
CA GLN A 53 28.04 -3.48 6.86
C GLN A 53 29.09 -3.70 7.96
N ARG A 54 29.84 -4.81 7.91
CA ARG A 54 30.87 -5.12 8.92
C ARG A 54 31.95 -4.05 8.94
N LEU A 55 32.46 -3.69 7.75
CA LEU A 55 33.45 -2.62 7.60
C LEU A 55 32.88 -1.25 8.03
N LEU A 56 31.61 -0.98 7.71
CA LEU A 56 30.94 0.25 8.16
C LEU A 56 30.82 0.29 9.69
N ASP A 57 30.49 -0.83 10.34
CA ASP A 57 30.35 -0.91 11.80
C ASP A 57 31.71 -0.68 12.49
N GLU A 58 32.79 -1.28 11.96
CA GLU A 58 34.16 -1.04 12.43
C GLU A 58 34.53 0.45 12.33
N VAL A 59 34.40 1.05 11.15
CA VAL A 59 34.70 2.47 10.92
C VAL A 59 33.82 3.37 11.81
N THR A 60 32.54 3.01 11.99
CA THR A 60 31.62 3.76 12.85
C THR A 60 32.07 3.72 14.30
N SER A 61 32.52 2.56 14.81
CA SER A 61 33.02 2.42 16.18
C SER A 61 34.25 3.30 16.45
N VAL A 62 35.13 3.44 15.47
CA VAL A 62 36.30 4.32 15.54
C VAL A 62 35.89 5.79 15.54
N VAL A 63 34.91 6.16 14.71
CA VAL A 63 34.38 7.54 14.67
C VAL A 63 33.64 7.90 15.96
N SER A 64 32.92 6.97 16.58
CA SER A 64 32.22 7.17 17.86
C SER A 64 33.13 7.05 19.09
N ASN A 65 34.42 6.76 18.90
CA ASN A 65 35.40 6.55 19.97
C ASN A 65 34.99 5.43 20.96
N THR A 66 34.32 4.41 20.42
CA THR A 66 33.89 3.20 21.14
C THR A 66 34.60 1.95 20.62
N ALA A 67 35.61 2.14 19.77
CA ALA A 67 36.44 1.07 19.25
C ALA A 67 37.45 0.58 20.31
N ASP A 68 37.81 -0.71 20.23
CA ASP A 68 38.90 -1.29 21.01
C ASP A 68 40.25 -0.66 20.62
N GLU A 69 41.24 -0.72 21.51
CA GLU A 69 42.56 -0.08 21.32
C GLU A 69 43.25 -0.55 20.03
N ASP A 70 43.23 -1.86 19.76
CA ASP A 70 43.80 -2.47 18.55
C ASP A 70 43.13 -1.94 17.26
N LEU A 71 41.80 -1.77 17.31
CA LEU A 71 41.03 -1.29 16.16
C LEU A 71 41.29 0.22 15.93
N ALA A 72 41.39 1.00 17.00
CA ALA A 72 41.74 2.41 16.93
C ALA A 72 43.16 2.62 16.36
N GLU A 73 44.13 1.81 16.81
CA GLU A 73 45.49 1.82 16.26
C GLU A 73 45.50 1.48 14.76
N GLY A 74 44.73 0.45 14.37
CA GLY A 74 44.59 0.02 12.98
C GLY A 74 44.11 1.12 12.03
N TRP A 75 43.32 2.08 12.50
CA TRP A 75 42.81 3.22 11.70
C TRP A 75 43.58 4.53 11.90
N SER A 76 44.58 4.57 12.79
CA SER A 76 45.32 5.78 13.18
C SER A 76 46.08 6.45 12.03
N TYR A 77 46.35 5.72 10.94
CA TYR A 77 46.98 6.26 9.72
C TYR A 77 46.08 7.26 8.95
N LEU A 78 44.78 7.34 9.27
CA LEU A 78 43.86 8.35 8.76
C LEU A 78 43.45 9.34 9.85
N THR A 79 43.33 10.62 9.46
CA THR A 79 42.79 11.63 10.37
C THR A 79 41.28 11.41 10.59
N SER A 80 40.76 11.79 11.76
CA SER A 80 39.33 11.65 12.10
C SER A 80 38.38 12.20 11.02
N THR A 81 38.74 13.32 10.37
CA THR A 81 37.98 13.88 9.25
C THR A 81 37.95 12.95 8.02
N LYS A 82 39.06 12.29 7.70
CA LYS A 82 39.16 11.34 6.58
C LYS A 82 38.38 10.06 6.87
N ILE A 83 38.44 9.56 8.10
CA ILE A 83 37.64 8.41 8.55
C ILE A 83 36.15 8.70 8.42
N LYS A 84 35.67 9.89 8.84
CA LYS A 84 34.27 10.31 8.62
C LYS A 84 33.90 10.40 7.13
N ARG A 85 34.82 10.79 6.25
CA ARG A 85 34.60 10.79 4.80
C ARG A 85 34.50 9.39 4.21
N LEU A 86 35.22 8.41 4.77
CA LEU A 86 35.11 6.99 4.43
C LEU A 86 33.79 6.41 4.92
N GLN A 87 33.43 6.67 6.18
CA GLN A 87 32.15 6.27 6.77
C GLN A 87 30.97 6.67 5.86
N GLY A 88 30.88 7.95 5.47
CA GLY A 88 29.78 8.41 4.61
C GLY A 88 29.77 7.78 3.21
N TYR A 89 30.92 7.29 2.71
CA TYR A 89 30.94 6.55 1.45
C TYR A 89 30.44 5.11 1.64
N LEU A 90 30.89 4.43 2.71
CA LEU A 90 30.43 3.09 3.08
C LEU A 90 28.93 3.07 3.39
N GLU A 91 28.40 4.08 4.08
CA GLU A 91 26.95 4.26 4.30
C GLU A 91 26.19 4.32 2.98
N THR A 92 26.70 5.09 2.01
CA THR A 92 26.10 5.19 0.67
C THR A 92 26.10 3.82 -0.02
N ILE A 93 27.21 3.07 0.06
CA ILE A 93 27.31 1.73 -0.53
C ILE A 93 26.26 0.80 0.08
N VAL A 94 26.25 0.68 1.42
CA VAL A 94 25.35 -0.21 2.14
C VAL A 94 23.89 0.12 1.86
N GLU A 95 23.52 1.39 1.89
CA GLU A 95 22.12 1.81 1.70
C GLU A 95 21.63 1.49 0.28
N GLU A 96 22.43 1.77 -0.75
CA GLU A 96 22.06 1.48 -2.14
C GLU A 96 21.89 -0.03 -2.38
N PHE A 97 22.75 -0.86 -1.79
CA PHE A 97 22.60 -2.32 -1.87
C PHE A 97 21.43 -2.84 -1.02
N ARG A 98 21.10 -2.22 0.11
CA ARG A 98 19.89 -2.55 0.92
C ARG A 98 18.61 -2.24 0.16
N ILE A 99 18.53 -1.07 -0.49
CA ILE A 99 17.41 -0.68 -1.34
C ILE A 99 17.23 -1.71 -2.46
N LYS A 100 18.32 -2.07 -3.15
CA LYS A 100 18.29 -3.09 -4.22
C LYS A 100 17.93 -4.49 -3.71
N GLY A 101 18.37 -4.83 -2.51
CA GLY A 101 18.09 -6.10 -1.84
C GLY A 101 16.64 -6.26 -1.39
N THR A 102 15.90 -5.15 -1.25
CA THR A 102 14.51 -5.16 -0.81
C THR A 102 13.59 -5.61 -1.95
N VAL A 103 12.97 -6.79 -1.77
CA VAL A 103 12.01 -7.33 -2.75
C VAL A 103 10.62 -6.75 -2.52
N THR A 104 10.26 -5.68 -3.24
CA THR A 104 8.89 -5.17 -3.24
C THR A 104 8.00 -6.07 -4.12
N ARG A 105 7.21 -6.95 -3.49
CA ARG A 105 6.23 -7.76 -4.23
C ARG A 105 5.12 -6.85 -4.78
N ARG A 106 4.97 -6.80 -6.10
CA ARG A 106 3.80 -6.15 -6.72
C ARG A 106 2.53 -6.85 -6.22
N ARG A 107 1.59 -6.09 -5.66
CA ARG A 107 0.29 -6.63 -5.23
C ARG A 107 -0.45 -7.11 -6.48
N LYS A 108 -0.88 -8.36 -6.49
CA LYS A 108 -1.71 -8.91 -7.57
C LYS A 108 -3.03 -8.13 -7.62
N ARG A 109 -3.51 -7.82 -8.83
CA ARG A 109 -4.86 -7.26 -9.02
C ARG A 109 -5.87 -8.28 -8.49
N ILE A 110 -6.67 -7.90 -7.51
CA ILE A 110 -7.71 -8.75 -6.92
C ILE A 110 -8.92 -8.70 -7.86
N SER A 111 -9.46 -9.85 -8.24
CA SER A 111 -10.69 -9.91 -9.05
C SER A 111 -11.89 -9.35 -8.26
N PRO A 112 -12.93 -8.83 -8.93
CA PRO A 112 -14.13 -8.33 -8.25
C PRO A 112 -14.76 -9.35 -7.31
N GLU A 113 -14.85 -10.61 -7.73
CA GLU A 113 -15.38 -11.72 -6.93
C GLU A 113 -14.60 -11.94 -5.63
N MET A 114 -13.26 -11.89 -5.70
CA MET A 114 -12.40 -12.05 -4.53
C MET A 114 -12.54 -10.88 -3.55
N MET A 115 -12.86 -9.69 -4.04
CA MET A 115 -13.06 -8.50 -3.22
C MET A 115 -14.40 -8.53 -2.47
N VAL A 116 -15.43 -9.14 -3.06
CA VAL A 116 -16.76 -9.27 -2.42
C VAL A 116 -16.96 -10.56 -1.64
N LYS A 117 -15.98 -11.47 -1.61
CA LYS A 117 -16.06 -12.78 -0.93
C LYS A 117 -16.50 -12.69 0.54
N SER A 118 -16.14 -11.61 1.23
CA SER A 118 -16.49 -11.37 2.64
C SER A 118 -17.82 -10.65 2.85
N VAL A 119 -18.49 -10.19 1.79
CA VAL A 119 -19.74 -9.43 1.87
C VAL A 119 -20.87 -10.35 2.29
N LYS A 120 -21.46 -10.06 3.44
CA LYS A 120 -22.69 -10.71 3.90
C LYS A 120 -23.87 -9.88 3.41
N TYR A 121 -24.76 -10.48 2.63
CA TYR A 121 -25.98 -9.87 2.10
C TYR A 121 -27.12 -10.89 2.06
N LEU A 122 -28.35 -10.42 1.95
CA LEU A 122 -29.53 -11.24 1.82
C LEU A 122 -29.75 -11.60 0.34
N LYS A 123 -29.60 -12.87 -0.04
CA LYS A 123 -29.69 -13.31 -1.44
C LYS A 123 -31.09 -13.20 -2.02
N THR A 124 -32.08 -13.68 -1.28
CA THR A 124 -33.49 -13.70 -1.69
C THR A 124 -34.37 -13.44 -0.48
N ASP A 125 -35.41 -12.64 -0.69
CA ASP A 125 -36.49 -12.43 0.26
C ASP A 125 -37.82 -12.71 -0.42
N LYS A 126 -38.74 -13.40 0.27
CA LYS A 126 -40.04 -13.80 -0.31
C LYS A 126 -40.93 -12.59 -0.65
N VAL A 127 -40.76 -11.48 0.06
CA VAL A 127 -41.62 -10.30 -0.04
C VAL A 127 -40.96 -9.25 -0.94
N PHE A 128 -39.65 -9.07 -0.82
CA PHE A 128 -38.93 -7.98 -1.49
C PHE A 128 -38.13 -8.42 -2.72
N GLY A 129 -38.08 -9.73 -3.03
CA GLY A 129 -37.45 -10.29 -4.23
C GLY A 129 -35.97 -10.64 -4.07
N GLU A 130 -35.29 -10.83 -5.19
CA GLU A 130 -33.88 -11.23 -5.24
C GLU A 130 -32.92 -10.05 -5.20
N SER A 131 -31.71 -10.32 -4.69
CA SER A 131 -30.59 -9.40 -4.62
C SER A 131 -29.69 -9.53 -5.84
N VAL A 132 -29.20 -8.39 -6.33
CA VAL A 132 -28.14 -8.35 -7.34
C VAL A 132 -26.84 -8.89 -6.76
N ASP A 133 -26.03 -9.54 -7.60
CA ASP A 133 -24.69 -10.01 -7.24
C ASP A 133 -23.82 -8.83 -6.74
N PRO A 134 -23.21 -8.91 -5.54
CA PRO A 134 -22.33 -7.87 -5.03
C PRO A 134 -21.11 -7.60 -5.93
N SER A 135 -20.67 -8.56 -6.76
CA SER A 135 -19.56 -8.37 -7.69
C SER A 135 -19.79 -7.19 -8.64
N LYS A 136 -21.06 -6.94 -9.02
CA LYS A 136 -21.47 -5.84 -9.89
C LYS A 136 -21.33 -4.47 -9.24
N ILE A 137 -21.29 -4.41 -7.91
CA ILE A 137 -21.11 -3.14 -7.18
C ILE A 137 -19.73 -2.54 -7.46
N ILE A 138 -18.73 -3.38 -7.73
CA ILE A 138 -17.36 -2.92 -7.95
C ILE A 138 -17.31 -2.07 -9.22
N LYS A 139 -16.78 -0.85 -9.09
CA LYS A 139 -16.76 0.21 -10.12
C LYS A 139 -18.13 0.78 -10.51
N ALA A 140 -19.22 0.38 -9.86
CA ALA A 140 -20.52 1.01 -10.08
C ALA A 140 -20.52 2.46 -9.56
N LYS A 141 -21.30 3.33 -10.20
CA LYS A 141 -21.48 4.73 -9.82
C LYS A 141 -22.49 4.92 -8.71
N ALA A 142 -23.53 4.08 -8.66
CA ALA A 142 -24.50 4.12 -7.57
C ALA A 142 -25.04 2.73 -7.21
N VAL A 143 -25.44 2.56 -5.96
CA VAL A 143 -26.05 1.33 -5.46
C VAL A 143 -27.23 1.63 -4.54
N LEU A 144 -28.33 0.92 -4.77
CA LEU A 144 -29.52 0.93 -3.94
C LEU A 144 -29.55 -0.32 -3.06
N LEU A 145 -29.59 -0.10 -1.75
CA LEU A 145 -29.61 -1.14 -0.73
C LEU A 145 -30.86 -0.99 0.14
N PHE A 146 -31.40 -2.13 0.57
CA PHE A 146 -32.53 -2.17 1.48
C PHE A 146 -32.28 -3.17 2.60
N ASN A 147 -32.35 -2.70 3.85
CA ASN A 147 -32.25 -3.57 5.01
C ASN A 147 -33.64 -3.99 5.48
N THR A 148 -33.95 -5.29 5.38
CA THR A 148 -35.30 -5.81 5.70
C THR A 148 -35.60 -5.74 7.20
N LYS A 149 -34.60 -5.96 8.05
CA LYS A 149 -34.73 -5.93 9.51
C LYS A 149 -34.87 -4.51 10.06
N GLN A 150 -34.00 -3.60 9.62
CA GLN A 150 -34.00 -2.21 10.08
C GLN A 150 -35.00 -1.33 9.32
N ARG A 151 -35.60 -1.84 8.23
CA ARG A 151 -36.47 -1.10 7.30
C ARG A 151 -35.82 0.20 6.84
N LYS A 152 -34.56 0.09 6.40
CA LYS A 152 -33.76 1.23 5.93
C LYS A 152 -33.47 1.11 4.45
N VAL A 153 -33.67 2.19 3.72
CA VAL A 153 -33.24 2.34 2.34
C VAL A 153 -31.98 3.20 2.34
N ALA A 154 -30.95 2.71 1.66
CA ALA A 154 -29.68 3.38 1.50
C ALA A 154 -29.35 3.46 0.02
N TYR A 155 -29.22 4.68 -0.49
CA TYR A 155 -28.71 4.94 -1.81
C TYR A 155 -27.33 5.56 -1.68
N TYR A 156 -26.31 4.91 -2.23
CA TYR A 156 -24.93 5.40 -2.21
C TYR A 156 -24.48 5.77 -3.61
N GLU A 157 -23.65 6.80 -3.72
CA GLU A 157 -23.02 7.26 -4.95
C GLU A 157 -21.50 7.32 -4.81
N SER A 158 -20.80 7.05 -5.92
CA SER A 158 -19.36 7.13 -6.05
C SER A 158 -18.97 7.74 -7.39
N LYS A 159 -18.15 8.79 -7.35
CA LYS A 159 -17.58 9.40 -8.57
C LYS A 159 -16.49 8.53 -9.22
N THR A 160 -15.74 7.78 -8.41
CA THR A 160 -14.59 6.97 -8.86
C THR A 160 -14.91 5.48 -8.99
N GLY A 161 -16.11 5.08 -8.55
CA GLY A 161 -16.56 3.69 -8.51
C GLY A 161 -16.34 3.04 -7.15
N PHE A 162 -17.29 2.21 -6.73
CA PHE A 162 -17.17 1.54 -5.43
C PHE A 162 -16.07 0.48 -5.41
N THR A 163 -15.49 0.34 -4.22
CA THR A 163 -14.62 -0.78 -3.81
C THR A 163 -15.19 -1.35 -2.52
N VAL A 164 -14.87 -2.59 -2.16
CA VAL A 164 -15.35 -3.20 -0.90
C VAL A 164 -14.18 -3.64 -0.03
N LYS A 165 -14.28 -3.32 1.27
CA LYS A 165 -13.36 -3.84 2.30
C LYS A 165 -14.19 -4.56 3.37
N GLY A 166 -14.05 -5.89 3.44
CA GLY A 166 -14.86 -6.71 4.33
C GLY A 166 -16.32 -6.71 3.90
N THR A 167 -17.16 -5.95 4.62
CA THR A 167 -18.59 -5.75 4.31
C THR A 167 -18.94 -4.28 4.08
N THR A 168 -17.95 -3.40 4.01
CA THR A 168 -18.15 -1.94 3.94
C THR A 168 -17.76 -1.41 2.57
N LEU A 169 -18.68 -0.69 1.94
CA LEU A 169 -18.45 0.07 0.72
C LEU A 169 -17.42 1.17 0.95
N GLN A 170 -16.48 1.29 0.03
CA GLN A 170 -15.42 2.29 -0.01
C GLN A 170 -15.67 3.23 -1.20
N ASN A 171 -15.06 4.42 -1.15
CA ASN A 171 -15.22 5.48 -2.14
C ASN A 171 -16.66 6.02 -2.25
N VAL A 172 -17.42 6.00 -1.16
CA VAL A 172 -18.73 6.66 -1.08
C VAL A 172 -18.50 8.17 -1.07
N THR A 173 -18.97 8.87 -2.10
CA THR A 173 -18.85 10.33 -2.23
C THR A 173 -20.13 11.07 -1.86
N GLY A 174 -21.27 10.38 -1.90
CA GLY A 174 -22.58 10.95 -1.59
C GLY A 174 -23.62 9.84 -1.46
N GLY A 175 -24.84 10.22 -1.13
CA GLY A 175 -25.94 9.29 -0.96
C GLY A 175 -27.00 9.80 -0.01
N VAL A 176 -28.06 9.01 0.16
CA VAL A 176 -29.15 9.27 1.11
C VAL A 176 -29.48 7.97 1.84
N VAL A 177 -29.55 8.03 3.17
CA VAL A 177 -29.96 6.89 3.99
C VAL A 177 -31.12 7.31 4.88
N LYS A 178 -32.26 6.64 4.72
CA LYS A 178 -33.49 6.94 5.45
C LYS A 178 -34.22 5.66 5.88
N SER A 179 -35.01 5.78 6.93
CA SER A 179 -35.89 4.69 7.39
C SER A 179 -37.20 4.75 6.61
N CYS A 180 -37.58 3.65 5.96
CA CYS A 180 -38.82 3.58 5.17
C CYS A 180 -40.05 3.22 6.02
N GLY A 181 -39.89 2.92 7.32
CA GLY A 181 -41.01 2.54 8.19
C GLY A 181 -41.79 1.33 7.66
N ARG A 182 -43.14 1.40 7.70
CA ARG A 182 -44.07 0.34 7.27
C ARG A 182 -44.38 0.35 5.76
N LYS A 183 -43.57 0.99 4.92
CA LYS A 183 -43.80 1.00 3.46
C LYS A 183 -43.77 -0.43 2.90
N ASN A 184 -44.70 -0.70 1.98
CA ASN A 184 -44.97 -2.04 1.43
C ASN A 184 -43.98 -2.43 0.31
N ALA A 185 -44.03 -3.69 -0.10
CA ALA A 185 -43.21 -4.27 -1.18
C ALA A 185 -43.34 -3.51 -2.51
N GLU A 186 -44.53 -3.00 -2.83
CA GLU A 186 -44.79 -2.22 -4.05
C GLU A 186 -43.94 -0.97 -4.15
N TRP A 187 -43.76 -0.25 -3.03
CA TRP A 187 -42.93 0.94 -3.00
C TRP A 187 -41.45 0.60 -3.25
N ILE A 188 -40.97 -0.51 -2.68
CA ILE A 188 -39.60 -1.01 -2.93
C ILE A 188 -39.43 -1.43 -4.40
N ASN A 189 -40.43 -2.08 -4.99
CA ASN A 189 -40.41 -2.45 -6.41
C ASN A 189 -40.42 -1.22 -7.33
N LEU A 190 -41.13 -0.16 -6.96
CA LEU A 190 -41.09 1.11 -7.67
C LEU A 190 -39.67 1.71 -7.67
N LEU A 191 -38.96 1.64 -6.54
CA LEU A 191 -37.56 2.11 -6.48
C LEU A 191 -36.61 1.29 -7.37
N ARG A 192 -36.84 -0.02 -7.53
CA ARG A 192 -36.05 -0.86 -8.44
C ARG A 192 -36.15 -0.34 -9.89
N GLY A 193 -37.34 0.08 -10.33
CA GLY A 193 -37.61 0.51 -11.71
C GLY A 193 -37.34 1.99 -12.02
N CYS A 194 -37.27 2.86 -11.00
CA CYS A 194 -37.18 4.31 -11.21
C CYS A 194 -35.83 4.78 -11.77
N ILE A 195 -35.82 5.92 -12.46
CA ILE A 195 -34.59 6.66 -12.83
C ILE A 195 -33.92 7.18 -11.55
N ALA A 196 -32.59 7.24 -11.51
CA ALA A 196 -31.81 7.62 -10.33
C ALA A 196 -32.25 8.94 -9.67
N SER A 197 -32.53 9.98 -10.47
CA SER A 197 -33.02 11.28 -9.98
C SER A 197 -34.38 11.18 -9.29
N ARG A 198 -35.30 10.38 -9.85
CA ARG A 198 -36.60 10.10 -9.24
C ARG A 198 -36.44 9.27 -7.96
N LEU A 199 -35.54 8.30 -7.96
CA LEU A 199 -35.27 7.48 -6.77
C LEU A 199 -34.81 8.32 -5.57
N VAL A 200 -33.89 9.27 -5.76
CA VAL A 200 -33.44 10.15 -4.67
C VAL A 200 -34.59 11.02 -4.16
N ARG A 201 -35.43 11.54 -5.06
CA ARG A 201 -36.64 12.30 -4.69
C ARG A 201 -37.61 11.46 -3.87
N GLU A 202 -37.91 10.24 -4.31
CA GLU A 202 -38.81 9.30 -3.61
C GLU A 202 -38.27 8.88 -2.23
N ILE A 203 -36.95 8.73 -2.08
CA ILE A 203 -36.35 8.50 -0.76
C ILE A 203 -36.50 9.74 0.11
N ASN A 204 -36.33 10.94 -0.46
CA ASN A 204 -36.39 12.18 0.29
C ASN A 204 -37.80 12.55 0.78
N THR A 205 -38.87 12.07 0.14
CA THR A 205 -40.25 12.21 0.66
C THR A 205 -40.49 11.46 1.97
N LEU A 206 -39.60 10.54 2.35
CA LEU A 206 -39.71 9.87 3.63
C LEU A 206 -39.55 10.86 4.81
N PRO A 207 -40.45 10.81 5.80
CA PRO A 207 -40.46 11.74 6.93
C PRO A 207 -39.29 11.49 7.91
N SER A 208 -38.58 10.37 7.77
CA SER A 208 -37.47 10.03 8.64
C SER A 208 -36.27 10.95 8.42
N LYS A 209 -35.59 11.29 9.53
CA LYS A 209 -34.30 11.98 9.48
C LYS A 209 -33.27 11.18 8.68
N GLU A 210 -32.42 11.90 7.97
CA GLU A 210 -31.30 11.32 7.25
C GLU A 210 -30.26 10.75 8.22
N GLN A 211 -29.67 9.61 7.86
CA GLN A 211 -28.70 8.88 8.66
C GLN A 211 -27.31 8.95 8.03
N PRO A 212 -26.23 8.80 8.83
CA PRO A 212 -24.88 8.86 8.31
C PRO A 212 -24.61 7.74 7.28
N LEU A 213 -23.83 8.11 6.25
CA LEU A 213 -23.43 7.23 5.15
C LEU A 213 -22.34 6.25 5.61
N THR A 214 -22.72 5.16 6.28
CA THR A 214 -21.76 4.17 6.79
C THR A 214 -21.25 3.18 5.74
N GLY A 215 -21.99 2.97 4.65
CA GLY A 215 -21.62 2.04 3.57
C GLY A 215 -21.63 0.55 3.97
N ARG A 216 -22.09 0.20 5.18
CA ARG A 216 -22.01 -1.18 5.70
C ARG A 216 -23.16 -2.05 5.19
N ILE A 217 -22.81 -3.18 4.57
CA ILE A 217 -23.75 -4.21 4.13
C ILE A 217 -23.76 -5.33 5.18
N ASN A 218 -24.94 -5.82 5.55
CA ASN A 218 -25.08 -6.94 6.49
C ASN A 218 -25.95 -8.05 5.87
N LYS A 219 -26.05 -9.19 6.58
CA LYS A 219 -26.82 -10.36 6.14
C LYS A 219 -28.32 -10.10 5.90
N ASP A 220 -28.84 -9.00 6.42
CA ASP A 220 -30.25 -8.60 6.30
C ASP A 220 -30.43 -7.51 5.21
N THR A 221 -29.36 -7.15 4.49
CA THR A 221 -29.37 -6.14 3.42
C THR A 221 -29.52 -6.81 2.05
N LEU A 222 -30.56 -6.44 1.33
CA LEU A 222 -30.84 -6.73 -0.06
C LEU A 222 -30.19 -5.69 -0.97
N ILE A 223 -29.47 -6.13 -2.00
CA ILE A 223 -28.94 -5.26 -3.05
C ILE A 223 -30.01 -5.17 -4.13
N LEU A 224 -30.75 -4.06 -4.14
CA LEU A 224 -31.92 -3.91 -5.02
C LEU A 224 -31.50 -3.55 -6.45
N ARG A 225 -30.52 -2.64 -6.58
CA ARG A 225 -30.07 -2.16 -7.89
C ARG A 225 -28.64 -1.64 -7.84
N VAL A 226 -27.91 -1.90 -8.91
CA VAL A 226 -26.57 -1.37 -9.17
C VAL A 226 -26.65 -0.53 -10.44
N ILE A 227 -26.10 0.68 -10.40
CA ILE A 227 -26.04 1.61 -11.52
C ILE A 227 -24.57 1.82 -11.87
N SER A 228 -24.19 1.34 -13.06
CA SER A 228 -22.83 1.41 -13.61
C SER A 228 -22.49 2.80 -14.17
#